data_AF-A0A397GR66-F1
#
_entry.id   AF-A0A397GR66-F1
#
_cell.length_a   1.000
_cell.length_b   1.000
_cell.length_c   1.000
_cell.angle_alpha   90.00
_cell.angle_beta   90.00
_cell.angle_gamma   90.00
#
_symmetry.space_group_name_H-M   'P 1'
#
loop_
_entity.id
_entity.type
_entity.pdbx_description
1 polymer ?
#
loop_
_entity_poly.entity_id
_entity_poly.type
_entity_poly.pdbx_seq_one_letter_code
_entity_poly.pdbx_strand_id
1 'polypeptide(L)'
;MHHLDLGLYHYQIEFTKGILGRSSIDKMNERIGAIPRYPGLKIFSKGLQSIARLTASEHRDLMKVMVFVVDGLLSDDLSEVYVKWNEMYILSRLEIFKESDLEKFQKAINDWANLFVILFRKKSDSKMKFPKFHSWIFHIVDTIREYGAINGYTTETYEMTIHHVDHPFLKNWH
;
A
#
# COMPACT_ATOMS: atom_id res chain seq x y z
N MET A 1 13.07 -7.51 -1.76
CA MET A 1 11.84 -6.76 -1.38
C MET A 1 11.60 -5.61 -2.36
N HIS A 2 10.81 -5.77 -3.43
CA HIS A 2 10.69 -4.64 -4.38
C HIS A 2 9.37 -4.32 -5.10
N HIS A 3 8.28 -5.10 -5.10
CA HIS A 3 7.20 -4.79 -6.07
C HIS A 3 5.73 -4.85 -5.60
N LEU A 4 5.40 -5.58 -4.54
CA LEU A 4 4.01 -5.76 -4.08
C LEU A 4 3.53 -4.62 -3.20
N ASP A 5 4.15 -4.44 -2.03
CA ASP A 5 3.77 -3.45 -1.02
C ASP A 5 3.87 -2.03 -1.62
N LEU A 6 4.98 -1.75 -2.32
CA LEU A 6 5.19 -0.47 -2.99
C LEU A 6 4.14 -0.20 -4.08
N GLY A 7 3.68 -1.25 -4.76
CA GLY A 7 2.66 -1.14 -5.80
C GLY A 7 1.29 -0.77 -5.25
N LEU A 8 0.86 -1.40 -4.15
CA LEU A 8 -0.41 -1.08 -3.50
C LEU A 8 -0.38 0.29 -2.83
N TYR A 9 0.73 0.65 -2.20
CA TYR A 9 0.89 1.98 -1.63
C TYR A 9 0.84 3.08 -2.69
N HIS A 10 1.43 2.83 -3.88
CA HIS A 10 1.30 3.73 -5.02
C HIS A 10 -0.17 3.97 -5.40
N TYR A 11 -0.99 2.92 -5.47
CA TYR A 11 -2.43 3.06 -5.69
C TYR A 11 -3.11 3.87 -4.59
N GLN A 12 -2.75 3.66 -3.32
CA GLN A 12 -3.32 4.43 -2.21
C GLN A 12 -3.08 5.93 -2.36
N ILE A 13 -1.86 6.35 -2.70
CA ILE A 13 -1.56 7.78 -2.85
C ILE A 13 -2.26 8.36 -4.10
N GLU A 14 -2.25 7.64 -5.21
CA GLU A 14 -2.91 8.10 -6.45
C GLU A 14 -4.43 8.21 -6.26
N PHE A 15 -5.07 7.25 -5.58
CA PHE A 15 -6.50 7.35 -5.25
C PHE A 15 -6.79 8.44 -4.23
N THR A 16 -5.89 8.69 -3.28
CA THR A 16 -5.98 9.84 -2.36
C THR A 16 -6.02 11.15 -3.14
N LYS A 17 -5.08 11.38 -4.07
CA LYS A 17 -5.13 12.55 -4.95
C LYS A 17 -6.43 12.61 -5.77
N GLY A 18 -6.91 11.46 -6.21
CA GLY A 18 -8.16 11.35 -6.96
C GLY A 18 -9.40 11.79 -6.18
N ILE A 19 -9.48 11.51 -4.87
CA ILE A 19 -10.62 11.90 -4.02
C ILE A 19 -10.49 13.31 -3.45
N LEU A 20 -9.28 13.84 -3.30
CA LEU A 20 -9.05 15.18 -2.78
C LEU A 20 -9.38 16.27 -3.80
N GLY A 21 -9.97 17.37 -3.33
CA GLY A 21 -10.11 18.59 -4.12
C GLY A 21 -8.78 19.32 -4.26
N ARG A 22 -8.68 20.24 -5.24
CA ARG A 22 -7.44 20.99 -5.54
C ARG A 22 -6.82 21.65 -4.31
N SER A 23 -7.62 22.34 -3.49
CA SER A 23 -7.15 22.97 -2.25
C SER A 23 -6.54 21.97 -1.27
N SER A 24 -7.14 20.80 -1.09
CA SER A 24 -6.58 19.77 -0.20
C SER A 24 -5.31 19.15 -0.77
N ILE A 25 -5.18 19.02 -2.10
CA ILE A 25 -3.94 18.58 -2.76
C ILE A 25 -2.83 19.62 -2.57
N ASP A 26 -3.14 20.91 -2.70
CA ASP A 26 -2.17 21.98 -2.47
C ASP A 26 -1.68 21.96 -1.02
N LYS A 27 -2.60 21.81 -0.06
CA LYS A 27 -2.26 21.65 1.38
C LYS A 27 -1.45 20.39 1.67
N MET A 28 -1.77 19.28 1.00
CA MET A 28 -0.99 18.04 1.08
C MET A 28 0.45 18.27 0.61
N ASN A 29 0.64 18.94 -0.54
CA ASN A 29 1.96 19.26 -1.08
C ASN A 29 2.75 20.25 -0.20
N GLU A 30 2.06 21.25 0.35
CA GLU A 30 2.62 22.21 1.31
C GLU A 30 3.14 21.48 2.55
N ARG A 31 2.33 20.60 3.14
CA ARG A 31 2.73 19.79 4.31
C ARG A 31 3.94 18.93 4.02
N ILE A 32 4.02 18.30 2.84
CA ILE A 32 5.19 17.51 2.42
C ILE A 32 6.43 18.41 2.32
N GLY A 33 6.31 19.58 1.71
CA GLY A 33 7.41 20.55 1.59
C GLY A 33 7.86 21.13 2.93
N ALA A 34 6.97 21.19 3.92
CA ALA A 34 7.24 21.69 5.26
C ALA A 34 7.94 20.67 6.17
N ILE A 35 8.05 19.39 5.77
CA ILE A 35 8.72 18.37 6.58
C ILE A 35 10.22 18.74 6.72
N PRO A 36 10.75 18.85 7.95
CA PRO A 36 12.14 19.16 8.16
C PRO A 36 13.07 18.15 7.46
N ARG A 37 14.12 18.66 6.83
CA ARG A 37 15.13 17.80 6.22
C ARG A 37 15.94 17.13 7.32
N TYR A 38 15.99 15.81 7.32
CA TYR A 38 16.79 15.01 8.23
C TYR A 38 17.69 14.05 7.44
N PRO A 39 18.94 13.79 7.88
CA PRO A 39 19.81 12.81 7.24
C PRO A 39 19.13 11.44 7.10
N GLY A 40 18.94 10.98 5.87
CA GLY A 40 18.28 9.70 5.58
C GLY A 40 16.77 9.78 5.35
N LEU A 41 16.17 10.98 5.30
CA LEU A 41 14.78 11.20 4.87
C LEU A 41 14.78 11.96 3.52
N LYS A 42 14.53 11.25 2.42
CA LYS A 42 14.44 11.82 1.08
C LYS A 42 12.99 12.23 0.77
N ILE A 43 12.68 13.51 0.96
CA ILE A 43 11.36 14.08 0.66
C ILE A 43 11.48 15.19 -0.38
N PHE A 44 10.48 15.27 -1.26
CA PHE A 44 10.40 16.25 -2.33
C PHE A 44 10.14 17.65 -1.78
N SER A 45 11.09 18.55 -2.01
CA SER A 45 10.94 19.98 -1.68
C SER A 45 9.81 20.69 -2.42
N LYS A 46 9.21 20.06 -3.45
CA LYS A 46 8.13 20.60 -4.28
C LYS A 46 6.82 19.78 -4.22
N GLY A 47 6.66 18.91 -3.22
CA GLY A 47 5.49 18.04 -3.08
C GLY A 47 5.48 16.80 -3.99
N LEU A 48 4.37 16.06 -4.01
CA LEU A 48 4.20 14.75 -4.66
C LEU A 48 3.82 14.86 -6.15
N GLN A 49 4.52 15.67 -6.94
CA GLN A 49 4.11 15.94 -8.34
C GLN A 49 4.24 14.72 -9.28
N SER A 50 5.11 13.75 -9.00
CA SER A 50 5.19 12.49 -9.76
C SER A 50 5.55 11.31 -8.87
N ILE A 51 4.54 10.48 -8.54
CA ILE A 51 4.71 9.28 -7.69
C ILE A 51 5.25 8.10 -8.50
N ALA A 52 5.00 8.10 -9.81
CA ALA A 52 5.46 7.05 -10.73
C ALA A 52 7.00 6.94 -10.84
N ARG A 53 7.75 7.93 -10.35
CA ARG A 53 9.22 7.99 -10.44
C ARG A 53 9.95 7.79 -9.11
N LEU A 54 9.21 7.43 -8.06
CA LEU A 54 9.80 7.23 -6.74
C LEU A 54 10.67 5.97 -6.70
N THR A 55 11.88 6.12 -6.16
CA THR A 55 12.70 4.99 -5.76
C THR A 55 12.04 4.27 -4.58
N ALA A 56 12.38 2.99 -4.38
CA ALA A 56 11.91 2.23 -3.22
C ALA A 56 12.27 2.89 -1.88
N SER A 57 13.40 3.58 -1.78
CA SER A 57 13.79 4.36 -0.59
C SER A 57 12.87 5.56 -0.37
N GLU A 58 12.53 6.31 -1.40
CA GLU A 58 11.66 7.48 -1.29
C GLU A 58 10.23 7.07 -0.93
N HIS A 59 9.75 5.95 -1.45
CA HIS A 59 8.46 5.39 -1.00
C HIS A 59 8.45 5.08 0.50
N ARG A 60 9.50 4.44 1.03
CA ARG A 60 9.59 4.16 2.47
C ARG A 60 9.65 5.44 3.31
N ASP A 61 10.35 6.45 2.82
CA ASP A 61 10.42 7.74 3.50
C ASP A 61 9.07 8.46 3.49
N LEU A 62 8.30 8.34 2.40
CA LEU A 62 6.93 8.82 2.33
C LEU A 62 6.00 8.07 3.30
N MET A 63 6.08 6.74 3.39
CA MET A 63 5.26 5.96 4.34
C MET A 63 5.36 6.48 5.78
N LYS A 64 6.57 6.89 6.20
CA LYS A 64 6.82 7.42 7.55
C LYS A 64 6.08 8.72 7.84
N VAL A 65 5.85 9.55 6.82
CA VAL A 65 5.33 10.92 7.00
C VAL A 65 3.89 11.10 6.53
N MET A 66 3.41 10.20 5.66
CA MET A 66 2.14 10.37 4.97
C MET A 66 0.92 10.41 5.89
N VAL A 67 0.95 9.70 7.03
CA VAL A 67 -0.11 9.77 8.05
C VAL A 67 -0.34 11.21 8.52
N PHE A 68 0.74 11.93 8.85
CA PHE A 68 0.67 13.34 9.26
C PHE A 68 0.29 14.27 8.11
N VAL A 69 0.73 13.94 6.90
CA VAL A 69 0.45 14.74 5.71
C VAL A 69 -1.04 14.75 5.38
N VAL A 70 -1.71 13.59 5.45
CA VAL A 70 -3.13 13.46 5.08
C VAL A 70 -4.09 13.84 6.20
N ASP A 71 -3.57 14.11 7.39
CA ASP A 71 -4.38 14.31 8.59
C ASP A 71 -5.33 15.50 8.52
N GLY A 72 -6.63 15.25 8.72
CA GLY A 72 -7.67 16.27 8.59
C GLY A 72 -7.81 16.87 7.18
N LEU A 73 -7.33 16.20 6.12
CA LEU A 73 -7.53 16.66 4.73
C LEU A 73 -8.90 16.29 4.14
N LEU A 74 -9.54 15.24 4.68
CA LEU A 74 -10.85 14.77 4.21
C LEU A 74 -11.71 14.21 5.35
N SER A 75 -11.24 13.14 6.00
CA SER A 75 -11.89 12.47 7.11
C SER A 75 -10.86 11.68 7.92
N ASP A 76 -11.20 11.29 9.14
CA ASP A 76 -10.33 10.48 10.00
C ASP A 76 -10.02 9.12 9.35
N ASP A 77 -10.96 8.57 8.59
CA ASP A 77 -10.78 7.37 7.78
C ASP A 77 -9.61 7.49 6.79
N LEU A 78 -9.36 8.68 6.24
CA LEU A 78 -8.23 8.90 5.34
C LEU A 78 -6.90 8.77 6.08
N SER A 79 -6.76 9.29 7.30
CA SER A 79 -5.56 9.06 8.11
C SER A 79 -5.44 7.59 8.49
N GLU A 80 -6.56 6.99 8.90
CA GLU A 80 -6.63 5.61 9.38
C GLU A 80 -6.20 4.60 8.31
N VAL A 81 -6.56 4.77 7.04
CA VAL A 81 -6.11 3.84 5.97
C VAL A 81 -4.59 3.87 5.76
N TYR A 82 -3.92 4.99 6.07
CA TYR A 82 -2.46 5.06 6.06
C TYR A 82 -1.83 4.45 7.32
N VAL A 83 -2.49 4.57 8.47
CA VAL A 83 -2.07 3.89 9.71
C VAL A 83 -2.12 2.37 9.52
N LYS A 84 -3.25 1.84 9.04
CA LYS A 84 -3.42 0.40 8.78
C LYS A 84 -2.42 -0.12 7.74
N TRP A 85 -2.13 0.67 6.71
CA TRP A 85 -1.06 0.34 5.76
C TRP A 85 0.31 0.22 6.46
N ASN A 86 0.65 1.16 7.34
CA ASN A 86 1.92 1.13 8.07
C ASN A 86 2.01 -0.07 9.02
N GLU A 87 0.91 -0.44 9.69
CA GLU A 87 0.85 -1.67 10.51
C GLU A 87 1.11 -2.92 9.68
N MET A 88 0.42 -3.05 8.55
CA MET A 88 0.66 -4.15 7.61
C MET A 88 2.09 -4.17 7.09
N TYR A 89 2.63 -3.00 6.72
CA TYR A 89 3.99 -2.89 6.23
C TYR A 89 4.98 -3.37 7.28
N ILE A 90 4.82 -2.99 8.56
CA ILE A 90 5.69 -3.44 9.65
C ILE A 90 5.61 -4.96 9.81
N LEU A 91 4.40 -5.54 9.80
CA LEU A 91 4.21 -6.99 9.89
C LEU A 91 4.85 -7.73 8.70
N SER A 92 4.75 -7.17 7.48
CA SER A 92 5.36 -7.77 6.28
C SER A 92 6.89 -7.82 6.32
N ARG A 93 7.53 -7.10 7.27
CA ARG A 93 8.99 -7.09 7.47
C ARG A 93 9.51 -8.21 8.37
N LEU A 94 8.65 -8.98 9.03
CA LEU A 94 9.11 -10.07 9.89
C LEU A 94 9.94 -11.06 9.06
N GLU A 95 11.12 -11.43 9.57
CA GLU A 95 12.00 -12.38 8.90
C GLU A 95 11.53 -13.82 9.08
N ILE A 96 10.81 -14.08 10.17
CA ILE A 96 10.25 -15.37 10.54
C ILE A 96 8.83 -15.11 11.03
N PHE A 97 7.85 -15.78 10.43
CA PHE A 97 6.44 -15.71 10.84
C PHE A 97 6.08 -16.92 11.68
N LYS A 98 5.41 -16.70 12.81
CA LYS A 98 4.64 -17.74 13.51
C LYS A 98 3.20 -17.74 12.99
N GLU A 99 2.45 -18.81 13.20
CA GLU A 99 1.01 -18.83 12.83
C GLU A 99 0.24 -17.67 13.47
N SER A 100 0.53 -17.31 14.73
CA SER A 100 -0.09 -16.14 15.37
C SER A 100 0.26 -14.81 14.69
N ASP A 101 1.42 -14.72 14.04
CA ASP A 101 1.81 -13.52 13.28
C ASP A 101 1.09 -13.48 11.93
N LEU A 102 0.89 -14.65 11.30
CA LEU A 102 0.08 -14.80 10.09
C LEU A 102 -1.39 -14.43 10.33
N GLU A 103 -1.98 -14.86 11.45
CA GLU A 103 -3.34 -14.48 11.86
C GLU A 103 -3.47 -12.95 12.03
N LYS A 104 -2.52 -12.34 12.73
CA LYS A 104 -2.46 -10.87 12.89
C LYS A 104 -2.30 -10.18 11.54
N PHE A 105 -1.47 -10.72 10.66
CA PHE A 105 -1.22 -10.12 9.36
C PHE A 105 -2.45 -10.21 8.45
N GLN A 106 -3.14 -11.35 8.40
CA GLN A 106 -4.41 -11.48 7.67
C GLN A 106 -5.46 -10.51 8.21
N LYS A 107 -5.56 -10.36 9.53
CA LYS A 107 -6.48 -9.39 10.13
C LYS A 107 -6.15 -7.96 9.70
N ALA A 108 -4.89 -7.56 9.75
CA ALA A 108 -4.45 -6.24 9.31
C ALA A 108 -4.75 -5.99 7.81
N ILE A 109 -4.52 -7.00 6.96
CA ILE A 109 -4.87 -6.98 5.53
C ILE A 109 -6.37 -6.75 5.33
N ASN A 110 -7.22 -7.49 6.04
CA ASN A 110 -8.66 -7.37 5.92
C ASN A 110 -9.17 -6.01 6.39
N ASP A 111 -8.67 -5.52 7.53
CA ASP A 111 -9.06 -4.23 8.11
C ASP A 111 -8.66 -3.07 7.18
N TRP A 112 -7.45 -3.10 6.62
CA TRP A 112 -7.00 -2.13 5.62
C TRP A 112 -7.82 -2.22 4.34
N ALA A 113 -8.00 -3.43 3.78
CA ALA A 113 -8.67 -3.63 2.50
C ALA A 113 -10.13 -3.15 2.56
N ASN A 114 -10.83 -3.42 3.66
CA ASN A 114 -12.19 -2.93 3.87
C ASN A 114 -12.26 -1.40 3.81
N LEU A 115 -11.38 -0.71 4.55
CA LEU A 115 -11.34 0.75 4.57
C LEU A 115 -10.89 1.34 3.23
N PHE A 116 -9.89 0.71 2.59
CA PHE A 116 -9.40 1.08 1.27
C PHE A 116 -10.50 1.03 0.21
N VAL A 117 -11.30 -0.05 0.21
CA VAL A 117 -12.44 -0.18 -0.71
C VAL A 117 -13.49 0.89 -0.42
N ILE A 118 -13.85 1.11 0.85
CA ILE A 118 -14.85 2.13 1.23
C ILE A 118 -14.44 3.52 0.73
N LEU A 119 -13.19 3.92 0.96
CA LEU A 119 -12.68 5.24 0.57
C LEU A 119 -12.54 5.41 -0.94
N PHE A 120 -11.98 4.40 -1.62
CA PHE A 120 -11.46 4.60 -2.97
C PHE A 120 -12.29 3.91 -4.07
N ARG A 121 -13.36 3.16 -3.75
CA ARG A 121 -14.18 2.44 -4.75
C ARG A 121 -14.66 3.32 -5.90
N LYS A 122 -15.02 4.58 -5.62
CA LYS A 122 -15.48 5.54 -6.64
C LYS A 122 -14.36 6.04 -7.57
N LYS A 123 -13.09 5.85 -7.23
CA LYS A 123 -11.93 6.25 -8.02
C LYS A 123 -11.27 5.10 -8.77
N SER A 124 -11.61 3.87 -8.45
CA SER A 124 -11.13 2.71 -9.18
C SER A 124 -12.06 2.43 -10.37
N ASP A 125 -11.61 2.78 -11.58
CA ASP A 125 -12.33 2.49 -12.82
C ASP A 125 -12.56 0.97 -13.01
N SER A 126 -11.65 0.14 -12.49
CA SER A 126 -11.75 -1.32 -12.49
C SER A 126 -12.61 -1.88 -11.36
N LYS A 127 -13.26 -1.06 -10.53
CA LYS A 127 -13.99 -1.48 -9.32
C LYS A 127 -13.13 -2.34 -8.38
N MET A 128 -11.87 -1.96 -8.19
CA MET A 128 -10.87 -2.67 -7.39
C MET A 128 -10.40 -4.01 -7.96
N LYS A 129 -10.68 -4.29 -9.24
CA LYS A 129 -10.20 -5.49 -9.94
C LYS A 129 -8.81 -5.29 -10.51
N PHE A 130 -7.79 -5.20 -9.66
CA PHE A 130 -6.40 -5.24 -10.10
C PHE A 130 -5.65 -6.42 -9.45
N PRO A 131 -4.87 -7.20 -10.23
CA PRO A 131 -4.31 -8.48 -9.77
C PRO A 131 -3.51 -8.39 -8.46
N LYS A 132 -2.74 -7.30 -8.28
CA LYS A 132 -1.95 -7.07 -7.05
C LYS A 132 -2.81 -6.99 -5.80
N PHE A 133 -3.97 -6.34 -5.87
CA PHE A 133 -4.88 -6.23 -4.73
C PHE A 133 -5.46 -7.59 -4.35
N HIS A 134 -5.88 -8.35 -5.36
CA HIS A 134 -6.41 -9.70 -5.17
C HIS A 134 -5.35 -10.64 -4.59
N SER A 135 -4.16 -10.69 -5.19
CA SER A 135 -3.02 -11.48 -4.71
C SER A 135 -2.71 -11.15 -3.24
N TRP A 136 -2.69 -9.87 -2.91
CA TRP A 136 -2.37 -9.42 -1.57
C TRP A 136 -3.44 -9.77 -0.52
N ILE A 137 -4.72 -9.71 -0.87
CA ILE A 137 -5.79 -9.97 0.11
C ILE A 137 -5.96 -11.46 0.38
N PHE A 138 -5.88 -12.27 -0.67
CA PHE A 138 -6.31 -13.66 -0.61
C PHE A 138 -5.16 -14.66 -0.51
N HIS A 139 -3.98 -14.32 -1.02
CA HIS A 139 -2.93 -15.32 -1.25
C HIS A 139 -1.63 -15.02 -0.51
N ILE A 140 -1.40 -13.78 -0.03
CA ILE A 140 -0.09 -13.42 0.53
C ILE A 140 0.24 -14.19 1.81
N VAL A 141 -0.74 -14.44 2.68
CA VAL A 141 -0.53 -15.16 3.94
C VAL A 141 -0.22 -16.63 3.68
N ASP A 142 -0.94 -17.26 2.76
CA ASP A 142 -0.68 -18.64 2.33
C ASP A 142 0.69 -18.76 1.65
N THR A 143 1.03 -17.78 0.81
CA THR A 143 2.36 -17.69 0.18
C THR A 143 3.47 -17.61 1.23
N ILE A 144 3.31 -16.78 2.27
CA ILE A 144 4.28 -16.70 3.38
C ILE A 144 4.37 -18.03 4.14
N ARG A 145 3.23 -18.68 4.38
CA ARG A 145 3.20 -19.96 5.11
C ARG A 145 3.97 -21.05 4.35
N GLU A 146 3.81 -21.10 3.03
CA GLU A 146 4.42 -22.13 2.18
C GLU A 146 5.91 -21.87 1.91
N TYR A 147 6.29 -20.60 1.71
CA TYR A 147 7.62 -20.26 1.19
C TYR A 147 8.46 -19.37 2.11
N GLY A 148 7.94 -18.99 3.28
CA GLY A 148 8.63 -18.14 4.25
C GLY A 148 8.47 -16.63 4.00
N ALA A 149 9.30 -15.81 4.64
CA ALA A 149 9.10 -14.36 4.67
C ALA A 149 9.21 -13.66 3.30
N ILE A 150 8.40 -12.60 3.13
CA ILE A 150 8.31 -11.81 1.88
C ILE A 150 9.65 -11.20 1.46
N ASN A 151 10.53 -10.93 2.43
CA ASN A 151 11.84 -10.35 2.19
C ASN A 151 12.77 -11.23 1.35
N GLY A 152 12.52 -12.55 1.28
CA GLY A 152 13.30 -13.54 0.52
C GLY A 152 12.85 -13.77 -0.92
N TYR A 153 11.67 -13.30 -1.34
CA TYR A 153 11.19 -13.54 -2.71
C TYR A 153 11.98 -12.76 -3.77
N THR A 154 12.38 -13.47 -4.83
CA THR A 154 12.80 -12.88 -6.09
C THR A 154 11.58 -12.47 -6.93
N THR A 155 11.77 -11.64 -7.95
CA THR A 155 10.70 -11.24 -8.88
C THR A 155 10.02 -12.44 -9.55
N GLU A 156 10.75 -13.55 -9.70
CA GLU A 156 10.32 -14.79 -10.37
C GLU A 156 9.31 -15.62 -9.56
N THR A 157 9.54 -15.79 -8.24
CA THR A 157 8.57 -16.48 -7.35
C THR A 157 7.24 -15.71 -7.26
N TYR A 158 7.28 -14.40 -7.50
CA TYR A 158 6.12 -13.52 -7.53
C TYR A 158 5.34 -13.57 -8.86
N GLU A 159 6.04 -13.58 -10.00
CA GLU A 159 5.38 -13.78 -11.29
C GLU A 159 4.67 -15.14 -11.32
N MET A 160 5.23 -16.17 -10.67
CA MET A 160 4.56 -17.46 -10.50
C MET A 160 3.26 -17.39 -9.69
N THR A 161 3.17 -16.59 -8.61
CA THR A 161 1.93 -16.47 -7.82
C THR A 161 0.86 -15.65 -8.54
N ILE A 162 1.23 -14.67 -9.36
CA ILE A 162 0.26 -13.98 -10.23
C ILE A 162 -0.19 -14.89 -11.38
N HIS A 163 0.74 -15.55 -12.07
CA HIS A 163 0.42 -16.40 -13.21
C HIS A 163 -0.30 -17.72 -12.82
N HIS A 164 -0.04 -18.30 -11.64
CA HIS A 164 -0.82 -19.45 -11.16
C HIS A 164 -2.29 -19.09 -10.89
N VAL A 165 -2.55 -17.86 -10.44
CA VAL A 165 -3.91 -17.39 -10.12
C VAL A 165 -4.68 -17.00 -11.40
N ASP A 166 -3.99 -16.68 -12.49
CA ASP A 166 -4.59 -16.32 -13.78
C ASP A 166 -5.22 -17.52 -14.55
N HIS A 167 -4.87 -18.78 -14.28
CA HIS A 167 -5.18 -19.89 -15.21
C HIS A 167 -6.48 -20.70 -14.96
N PRO A 168 -7.25 -20.53 -13.86
CA PRO A 168 -8.69 -20.80 -13.95
C PRO A 168 -9.64 -19.90 -13.13
N PHE A 169 -9.15 -19.13 -12.15
CA PHE A 169 -10.03 -18.58 -11.10
C PHE A 169 -10.63 -17.20 -11.40
N LEU A 170 -10.16 -16.50 -12.45
CA LEU A 170 -10.79 -15.27 -12.95
C LEU A 170 -12.15 -15.51 -13.65
N LYS A 171 -12.52 -16.77 -13.93
CA LYS A 171 -13.79 -17.11 -14.62
C LYS A 171 -15.04 -17.08 -13.73
N ASN A 172 -14.89 -17.07 -12.40
CA ASN A 172 -16.02 -17.23 -11.46
C ASN A 172 -16.31 -15.97 -10.63
N TRP A 173 -16.18 -14.78 -11.22
CA TRP A 173 -16.54 -13.52 -10.56
C TRP A 173 -17.86 -12.97 -11.12
N HIS A 174 -18.98 -13.43 -10.54
CA HIS A 174 -20.33 -12.85 -10.70
C HIS A 174 -20.61 -11.84 -9.59
#